data_AF-A0A5D2SZA3-F1
#
_entry.id   AF-A0A5D2SZA3-F1
#
_cell.length_a   1.000
_cell.length_b   1.000
_cell.length_c   1.000
_cell.angle_alpha   90.00
_cell.angle_beta   90.00
_cell.angle_gamma   90.00
#
_symmetry.space_group_name_H-M   'P 1'
#
loop_
_entity.id
_entity.type
_entity.pdbx_description
1 polymer ?
#
loop_
_entity_poly.entity_id
_entity_poly.type
_entity_poly.pdbx_seq_one_letter_code
_entity_poly.pdbx_strand_id
1 'polypeptide(L)'
;MGISHDSMHKRLATGGKKKAWRKKRKYELGRQSANPKLSTNKTAVTRKTRILDVVYNASNSKLVRTQTLLKRAIDQVDAALFKQWYLQHYGLDIGRKSSSSQERRRGR
;
A
#
# COMPACT_ATOMS: atom_id res chain seq x y z
N MET A 1 -9.96 28.50 -1.25
CA MET A 1 -8.87 28.47 -2.25
C MET A 1 -8.03 27.23 -1.96
N GLY A 2 -7.93 26.28 -2.88
CA GLY A 2 -7.26 24.99 -2.67
C GLY A 2 -7.15 24.19 -3.97
N ILE A 3 -6.82 22.89 -3.85
CA ILE A 3 -6.84 21.92 -4.96
C ILE A 3 -8.26 21.93 -5.57
N SER A 4 -8.35 21.93 -6.90
CA SER A 4 -9.62 21.98 -7.63
C SER A 4 -9.65 20.86 -8.67
N HIS A 5 -10.80 20.19 -8.81
CA HIS A 5 -11.02 19.13 -9.80
C HIS A 5 -11.66 19.65 -11.11
N ASP A 6 -11.74 20.96 -11.30
CA ASP A 6 -12.24 21.57 -12.54
C ASP A 6 -11.28 21.34 -13.71
N SER A 7 -11.78 21.40 -14.95
CA SER A 7 -10.96 21.23 -16.16
C SER A 7 -10.65 22.54 -16.88
N MET A 8 -11.00 23.69 -16.30
CA MET A 8 -10.85 25.00 -16.95
C MET A 8 -9.39 25.44 -17.03
N HIS A 9 -8.55 24.97 -16.08
CA HIS A 9 -7.11 25.18 -16.12
C HIS A 9 -6.39 24.27 -17.13
N LYS A 10 -7.05 23.22 -17.63
CA LYS A 10 -6.48 22.31 -18.64
C LYS A 10 -6.68 22.88 -20.06
N ARG A 11 -5.74 22.64 -20.97
CA ARG A 11 -5.83 23.05 -22.38
C ARG A 11 -6.93 22.29 -23.13
N LEU A 12 -7.35 22.82 -24.29
CA LEU A 12 -8.20 22.10 -25.25
C LEU A 12 -7.44 20.91 -25.84
N ALA A 13 -8.17 19.95 -26.43
CA ALA A 13 -7.55 18.82 -27.13
C ALA A 13 -6.66 19.28 -28.31
N THR A 14 -7.03 20.39 -28.96
CA THR A 14 -6.23 21.07 -29.99
C THR A 14 -5.01 21.84 -29.43
N GLY A 15 -4.80 21.84 -28.11
CA GLY A 15 -3.70 22.55 -27.45
C GLY A 15 -3.98 24.02 -27.12
N GLY A 16 -5.10 24.59 -27.58
CA GLY A 16 -5.51 25.97 -27.29
C GLY A 16 -5.79 26.24 -25.81
N LYS A 17 -5.50 27.46 -25.35
CA LYS A 17 -5.77 27.90 -23.97
C LYS A 17 -7.26 28.18 -23.79
N LYS A 18 -7.89 27.58 -22.77
CA LYS A 18 -9.28 27.88 -22.39
C LYS A 18 -9.35 29.21 -21.63
N LYS A 19 -10.35 30.04 -21.92
CA LYS A 19 -10.62 31.26 -21.15
C LYS A 19 -11.33 30.88 -19.84
N ALA A 20 -10.79 31.31 -18.71
CA ALA A 20 -11.45 31.17 -17.42
C ALA A 20 -12.62 32.16 -17.33
N TRP A 21 -13.85 31.65 -17.29
CA TRP A 21 -15.09 32.45 -17.27
C TRP A 21 -15.72 32.58 -15.88
N ARG A 22 -15.27 31.77 -14.92
CA ARG A 22 -15.73 31.81 -13.52
C ARG A 22 -14.56 31.58 -12.56
N LYS A 23 -14.74 32.04 -11.32
CA LYS A 23 -13.86 31.73 -10.19
C LYS A 23 -14.10 30.29 -9.68
N LYS A 24 -13.12 29.73 -8.97
CA LYS A 24 -13.18 28.39 -8.35
C LYS A 24 -14.41 28.25 -7.45
N ARG A 25 -15.11 27.11 -7.52
CA ARG A 25 -16.35 26.86 -6.76
C ARG A 25 -16.15 25.82 -5.66
N LYS A 26 -16.92 25.93 -4.58
CA LYS A 26 -16.83 25.05 -3.40
C LYS A 26 -17.11 23.58 -3.74
N TYR A 27 -17.98 23.30 -4.71
CA TYR A 27 -18.36 21.95 -5.12
C TYR A 27 -17.30 21.20 -5.95
N GLU A 28 -16.24 21.87 -6.44
CA GLU A 28 -15.13 21.25 -7.18
C GLU A 28 -13.85 21.14 -6.34
N LEU A 29 -13.92 21.40 -5.04
CA LEU A 29 -12.75 21.41 -4.17
C LEU A 29 -12.21 19.98 -3.95
N GLY A 30 -10.91 19.79 -4.21
CA GLY A 30 -10.18 18.58 -3.85
C GLY A 30 -9.74 18.56 -2.38
N ARG A 31 -9.33 17.39 -1.89
CA ARG A 31 -8.80 17.18 -0.54
C ARG A 31 -7.42 16.49 -0.59
N GLN A 32 -6.65 16.61 0.48
CA GLN A 32 -5.39 15.88 0.64
C GLN A 32 -5.65 14.37 0.79
N SER A 33 -4.68 13.53 0.40
CA SER A 33 -4.82 12.07 0.46
C SER A 33 -4.88 11.57 1.91
N ALA A 34 -5.67 10.52 2.14
CA ALA A 34 -5.96 9.99 3.47
C ALA A 34 -4.93 8.98 4.02
N ASN A 35 -4.01 8.46 3.19
CA ASN A 35 -2.95 7.50 3.56
C ASN A 35 -3.39 6.38 4.55
N PRO A 36 -4.38 5.53 4.20
CA PRO A 36 -4.98 4.55 5.12
C PRO A 36 -4.09 3.32 5.43
N LYS A 37 -4.38 2.63 6.54
CA LYS A 37 -3.70 1.40 7.04
C LYS A 37 -4.60 0.15 6.92
N LEU A 38 -4.01 -1.05 6.88
CA LEU A 38 -4.63 -2.29 6.34
C LEU A 38 -5.34 -3.23 7.34
N SER A 39 -6.22 -4.10 6.80
CA SER A 39 -6.70 -5.39 7.34
C SER A 39 -6.83 -6.45 6.21
N THR A 40 -6.82 -7.75 6.53
CA THR A 40 -6.56 -8.86 5.58
C THR A 40 -7.64 -9.94 5.61
N ASN A 41 -8.04 -10.48 4.45
CA ASN A 41 -8.82 -11.73 4.31
C ASN A 41 -8.35 -12.55 3.10
N LYS A 42 -8.01 -13.82 3.29
CA LYS A 42 -7.85 -14.83 2.21
C LYS A 42 -7.87 -16.29 2.70
N THR A 43 -7.59 -16.52 3.97
CA THR A 43 -8.42 -17.40 4.82
C THR A 43 -9.44 -16.47 5.50
N ALA A 44 -10.64 -16.90 5.89
CA ALA A 44 -11.57 -16.04 6.64
C ALA A 44 -11.09 -15.77 8.08
N VAL A 45 -9.81 -15.45 8.22
CA VAL A 45 -9.12 -15.16 9.47
C VAL A 45 -8.38 -13.85 9.23
N THR A 46 -9.10 -12.77 9.49
CA THR A 46 -8.49 -11.45 9.64
C THR A 46 -7.77 -11.41 10.97
N ARG A 47 -6.48 -11.07 10.97
CA ARG A 47 -5.77 -10.68 12.20
C ARG A 47 -5.12 -9.32 11.99
N LYS A 48 -5.20 -8.48 13.02
CA LYS A 48 -4.53 -7.18 13.04
C LYS A 48 -3.04 -7.42 13.15
N THR A 49 -2.31 -7.14 12.08
CA THR A 49 -0.86 -7.34 11.99
C THR A 49 -0.14 -6.01 11.77
N ARG A 50 1.15 -6.00 12.04
CA ARG A 50 2.01 -4.83 11.77
C ARG A 50 2.52 -4.92 10.34
N ILE A 51 2.49 -3.80 9.63
CA ILE A 51 3.16 -3.64 8.34
C ILE A 51 4.63 -3.35 8.63
N LEU A 52 5.53 -4.04 7.94
CA LEU A 52 6.98 -3.94 8.13
C LEU A 52 7.59 -2.97 7.14
N ASP A 53 7.36 -3.19 5.85
CA ASP A 53 7.95 -2.38 4.78
C ASP A 53 7.08 -2.40 3.52
N VAL A 54 7.19 -1.35 2.71
CA VAL A 54 6.59 -1.26 1.37
C VAL A 54 7.62 -1.76 0.38
N VAL A 55 7.37 -2.88 -0.29
CA VAL A 55 8.37 -3.52 -1.17
C VAL A 55 8.24 -3.05 -2.61
N TYR A 56 7.01 -2.83 -3.09
CA TYR A 56 6.77 -2.47 -4.48
C TYR A 56 5.52 -1.63 -4.68
N ASN A 57 5.59 -0.71 -5.65
CA ASN A 57 4.46 0.02 -6.18
C ASN A 57 4.62 0.16 -7.71
N ALA A 58 3.57 -0.19 -8.46
CA ALA A 58 3.60 -0.15 -9.92
C ALA A 58 3.68 1.26 -10.51
N SER A 59 3.08 2.26 -9.85
CA SER A 59 2.94 3.61 -10.42
C SER A 59 4.16 4.50 -10.17
N ASN A 60 4.86 4.32 -9.04
CA ASN A 60 5.99 5.17 -8.68
C ASN A 60 6.88 4.51 -7.62
N SER A 61 8.16 4.29 -7.95
CA SER A 61 9.15 3.70 -7.04
C SER A 61 9.59 4.61 -5.90
N LYS A 62 9.37 5.94 -5.98
CA LYS A 62 9.63 6.85 -4.85
C LYS A 62 8.77 6.51 -3.63
N LEU A 63 7.57 5.97 -3.84
CA LEU A 63 6.64 5.61 -2.77
C LEU A 63 7.15 4.42 -1.94
N VAL A 64 7.95 3.55 -2.54
CA VAL A 64 8.67 2.46 -1.86
C VAL A 64 9.74 3.07 -0.94
N ARG A 65 10.51 4.03 -1.46
CA ARG A 65 11.59 4.70 -0.70
C ARG A 65 11.07 5.50 0.50
N THR A 66 9.86 6.07 0.38
CA THR A 66 9.24 6.86 1.45
C THR A 66 8.25 6.05 2.30
N GLN A 67 8.21 4.72 2.14
CA GLN A 67 7.27 3.83 2.84
C GLN A 67 5.82 4.34 2.82
N THR A 68 5.36 4.79 1.66
CA THR A 68 4.03 5.39 1.49
C THR A 68 3.03 4.36 1.01
N LEU A 69 1.98 4.15 1.80
CA LEU A 69 0.92 3.18 1.51
C LEU A 69 -0.15 3.77 0.60
N LEU A 70 -0.33 3.13 -0.55
CA LEU A 70 -1.34 3.47 -1.54
C LEU A 70 -2.02 2.20 -2.04
N LYS A 71 -3.19 2.35 -2.67
CA LYS A 71 -3.93 1.21 -3.23
C LYS A 71 -3.04 0.45 -4.21
N ARG A 72 -2.99 -0.88 -4.08
CA ARG A 72 -2.18 -1.82 -4.90
C ARG A 72 -0.67 -1.78 -4.64
N ALA A 73 -0.20 -1.17 -3.55
CA ALA A 73 1.16 -1.42 -3.06
C ALA A 73 1.30 -2.90 -2.61
N ILE A 74 2.50 -3.45 -2.77
CA ILE A 74 2.88 -4.76 -2.27
C ILE A 74 3.79 -4.54 -1.07
N ASP A 75 3.36 -5.04 0.08
CA ASP A 75 3.96 -4.75 1.38
C ASP A 75 4.35 -6.05 2.10
N GLN A 76 5.35 -5.96 2.97
CA GLN A 76 5.73 -7.03 3.89
C GLN A 76 5.00 -6.86 5.23
N VAL A 77 4.47 -7.95 5.78
CA VAL A 77 3.65 -7.95 6.99
C VAL A 77 4.20 -8.95 8.02
N ASP A 78 4.05 -8.63 9.30
CA ASP A 78 4.40 -9.51 10.42
C ASP A 78 3.55 -10.80 10.39
N ALA A 79 4.22 -11.95 10.31
CA ALA A 79 3.59 -13.26 10.17
C ALA A 79 3.28 -13.95 11.50
N ALA A 80 3.72 -13.42 12.65
CA ALA A 80 3.66 -14.10 13.95
C ALA A 80 2.25 -14.59 14.31
N LEU A 81 1.25 -13.72 14.12
CA LEU A 81 -0.16 -14.03 14.43
C LEU A 81 -0.76 -15.11 13.52
N PHE A 82 -0.25 -15.26 12.30
CA PHE A 82 -0.67 -16.29 11.36
C PHE A 82 0.02 -17.62 11.66
N LYS A 83 1.30 -17.60 12.05
CA LYS A 83 2.03 -18.79 12.50
C LYS A 83 1.38 -19.41 13.75
N GLN A 84 1.04 -18.58 14.74
CA GLN A 84 0.34 -19.03 15.95
C GLN A 84 -1.05 -19.61 15.62
N TRP A 85 -1.81 -18.93 14.76
CA TRP A 85 -3.13 -19.41 14.35
C TRP A 85 -3.05 -20.80 13.71
N TYR A 86 -2.08 -20.99 12.82
CA TYR A 86 -1.91 -22.24 12.10
C TYR A 86 -1.52 -23.39 13.03
N LEU A 87 -0.63 -23.14 14.00
CA LEU A 87 -0.28 -24.10 15.03
C LEU A 87 -1.50 -24.51 15.87
N GLN A 88 -2.37 -23.56 16.23
CA GLN A 88 -3.59 -23.85 16.98
C GLN A 88 -4.63 -24.62 16.16
N HIS A 89 -4.79 -24.29 14.88
CA HIS A 89 -5.80 -24.92 14.02
C HIS A 89 -5.40 -26.29 13.49
N TYR A 90 -4.13 -26.49 13.16
CA TYR A 90 -3.65 -27.70 12.49
C TYR A 90 -2.63 -28.49 13.32
N GLY A 91 -2.21 -27.98 14.48
CA GLY A 91 -1.21 -28.65 15.33
C GLY A 91 0.22 -28.66 14.76
N LEU A 92 0.47 -27.99 13.63
CA LEU A 92 1.75 -28.05 12.92
C LEU A 92 2.55 -26.74 13.12
N ASP A 93 3.80 -26.86 13.59
CA ASP A 93 4.70 -25.71 13.74
C ASP A 93 5.42 -25.40 12.42
N ILE A 94 4.98 -24.33 11.76
CA ILE A 94 5.58 -23.84 10.50
C ILE A 94 6.85 -23.02 10.78
N GLY A 95 7.93 -23.30 10.05
CA GLY A 95 9.13 -22.47 10.05
C GLY A 95 10.29 -22.93 10.94
N ARG A 96 10.23 -24.14 11.53
CA ARG A 96 11.44 -24.82 11.99
C ARG A 96 12.29 -25.19 10.77
N LYS A 97 13.46 -24.56 10.60
CA LYS A 97 14.43 -25.00 9.57
C LYS A 97 15.14 -26.26 10.06
N SER A 98 15.33 -27.24 9.18
CA SER A 98 16.19 -28.39 9.49
C SER A 98 17.60 -27.90 9.82
N SER A 99 18.27 -28.56 10.77
CA SER A 99 19.66 -28.27 11.18
C SER A 99 20.61 -28.17 9.98
N SER A 100 20.44 -29.08 9.01
CA SER A 100 21.20 -29.11 7.74
C SER A 100 21.09 -27.85 6.89
N SER A 101 19.97 -27.13 6.95
CA SER A 101 19.74 -25.91 6.17
C SER A 101 20.32 -24.66 6.84
N GLN A 102 20.55 -24.69 8.17
CA GLN A 102 21.16 -23.59 8.90
C GLN A 102 22.69 -23.58 8.76
N GLU A 103 23.32 -24.75 8.82
CA GLU A 103 24.77 -24.94 8.62
C GLU A 103 25.23 -24.32 7.28
N ARG A 104 24.53 -24.66 6.18
CA ARG A 104 24.82 -24.17 4.81
C ARG A 104 24.72 -22.65 4.63
N ARG A 105 24.01 -21.94 5.51
CA ARG A 105 23.86 -20.47 5.45
C ARG A 105 24.87 -19.71 6.30
N ARG A 106 25.48 -20.35 7.31
CA ARG A 106 26.51 -19.75 8.16
C ARG A 106 27.92 -19.85 7.56
N GLY A 107 28.15 -20.80 6.66
CA GLY A 107 29.42 -20.95 5.95
C GLY A 107 29.57 -20.11 4.67
N ARG A 108 28.82 -19.02 4.52
CA ARG A 108 28.95 -18.05 3.43
C ARG A 108 29.12 -16.65 3.98
#